data_AF-A0A6N0LET8-F1
#
_entry.id   AF-A0A6N0LET8-F1
#
_cell.length_a   1.000
_cell.length_b   1.000
_cell.length_c   1.000
_cell.angle_alpha   90.00
_cell.angle_beta   90.00
_cell.angle_gamma   90.00
#
_symmetry.space_group_name_H-M   'P 1'
#
loop_
_entity.id
_entity.type
_entity.pdbx_description
1 polymer ?
#
loop_
_entity_poly.entity_id
_entity_poly.type
_entity_poly.pdbx_seq_one_letter_code
_entity_poly.pdbx_strand_id
1 'polypeptide(L)'
;MSKIIIKSDHPFSPLLFSQPAVIQYLQIIGIRLIAVSIVYLLAANWWMLPKWVQLLIPQALVLISALLSIRFSAREMVRQSLDGVVGLMLGLSLAVIGQIYQTGADSYQLFLLWALLLLPWLYRLNIGVFALFCVISQLALYLYFKQSFWMERAEPAYWLTLNVLTGVSFFYALRFYSVLRYLLIVAVVIISIVSMVQFINSNSIWYLGSVLSLPLIFSAYFYSLGKQLETSLLVAGLALSMSVLILDLTKSHFQESAGGLLVLAVLIFAWFAGISGLLMKILPKSRFSVIPLALGAWIAGIILAALLLTYWKSFSIFMGAVFIVAACWLIHTRNSVFLRQFAYCLWLCGQAAVLIHTEWLTDSLVLIWLIQLGITLLSMRSRMHWWVVVLQLLIAHVLAIAAFYSKIQHDQLLLIAMSINYLILIVILISTSHWLESRYSKSIQLWMICILAAMAILQTLFKQVVVHPADHHYLENLMVFYALPAIWLLSFILLYKQQFNRHFLWLVPVLGIVLIWLGYFEILIILLLMAWAIVYRHVWIQALSILLLVFWLWMLYYNLGLSFLFKSLSIFASGLLVLLLAYILNRPMLEGREGEPR
;
A
#
# COMPACT_ATOMS: atom_id res chain seq x y z
N MET A 1 -14.36 27.93 -3.59
CA MET A 1 -13.61 28.50 -2.45
C MET A 1 -12.13 28.63 -2.82
N SER A 2 -11.77 29.74 -3.47
CA SER A 2 -10.40 30.17 -3.73
C SER A 2 -9.81 30.74 -2.44
N LYS A 3 -9.14 29.91 -1.64
CA LYS A 3 -8.36 30.38 -0.48
C LYS A 3 -6.90 30.53 -0.92
N ILE A 4 -6.38 31.72 -0.66
CA ILE A 4 -5.01 32.19 -0.89
C ILE A 4 -4.02 31.07 -0.56
N ILE A 5 -3.42 30.48 -1.59
CA ILE A 5 -2.25 29.63 -1.42
C ILE A 5 -1.13 30.62 -1.14
N ILE A 6 -0.78 30.82 0.13
CA ILE A 6 0.54 31.37 0.45
C ILE A 6 1.51 30.28 0.00
N LYS A 7 1.95 30.35 -1.25
CA LYS A 7 2.91 29.44 -1.84
C LYS A 7 4.22 29.76 -1.11
N SER A 8 4.50 29.01 -0.05
CA SER A 8 5.78 29.15 0.63
C SER A 8 6.87 28.83 -0.37
N ASP A 9 7.86 29.70 -0.50
CA ASP A 9 9.07 29.47 -1.32
C ASP A 9 9.82 28.20 -0.86
N HIS A 10 9.51 27.70 0.34
CA HIS A 10 10.03 26.46 0.88
C HIS A 10 8.95 25.41 1.10
N PRO A 11 8.98 24.27 0.38
CA PRO A 11 7.86 23.35 0.39
C PRO A 11 7.70 22.56 1.70
N PHE A 12 8.76 22.24 2.46
CA PHE A 12 8.67 21.47 3.72
C PHE A 12 8.69 22.36 4.98
N SER A 13 7.97 23.47 4.97
CA SER A 13 8.03 24.46 6.05
C SER A 13 7.00 24.22 7.18
N PRO A 14 7.28 24.68 8.43
CA PRO A 14 6.28 24.68 9.50
C PRO A 14 5.03 25.52 9.18
N LEU A 15 5.13 26.49 8.26
CA LEU A 15 4.01 27.30 7.77
C LEU A 15 2.89 26.46 7.12
N LEU A 16 3.19 25.26 6.64
CA LEU A 16 2.18 24.35 6.09
C LEU A 16 1.05 24.04 7.09
N PHE A 17 1.37 23.95 8.38
CA PHE A 17 0.39 23.66 9.43
C PHE A 17 -0.62 24.78 9.66
N SER A 18 -0.30 26.02 9.25
CA SER A 18 -1.22 27.15 9.31
C SER A 18 -2.21 27.19 8.14
N GLN A 19 -2.05 26.32 7.14
CA GLN A 19 -2.92 26.30 5.98
C GLN A 19 -4.31 25.76 6.37
N PRO A 20 -5.40 26.39 5.91
CA PRO A 20 -6.75 26.08 6.35
C PRO A 20 -7.17 24.65 5.99
N ALA A 21 -6.66 24.13 4.88
CA ALA A 21 -6.87 22.73 4.50
C ALA A 21 -6.21 21.79 5.52
N VAL A 22 -4.96 22.03 5.91
CA VAL A 22 -4.23 21.18 6.88
C VAL A 22 -4.90 21.23 8.25
N ILE A 23 -5.34 22.40 8.71
CA ILE A 23 -6.09 22.57 9.96
C ILE A 23 -7.37 21.73 9.96
N GLN A 24 -8.11 21.71 8.85
CA GLN A 24 -9.30 20.85 8.74
C GLN A 24 -8.96 19.37 8.89
N TYR A 25 -7.86 18.90 8.29
CA TYR A 25 -7.41 17.52 8.47
C TYR A 25 -7.00 17.22 9.91
N LEU A 26 -6.29 18.13 10.59
CA LEU A 26 -5.97 17.98 12.01
C LEU A 26 -7.24 17.90 12.88
N GLN A 27 -8.24 18.75 12.62
CA GLN A 27 -9.52 18.68 13.31
C GLN A 27 -10.21 17.32 13.12
N ILE A 28 -10.23 16.82 11.88
CA ILE A 28 -10.79 15.51 11.55
C ILE A 28 -10.02 14.40 12.28
N ILE A 29 -8.69 14.47 12.33
CA ILE A 29 -7.86 13.49 13.06
C ILE A 29 -8.19 13.52 14.56
N GLY A 30 -8.26 14.71 15.17
CA GLY A 30 -8.60 14.86 16.59
C GLY A 30 -9.96 14.28 16.96
N ILE A 31 -11.00 14.61 16.18
CA ILE A 31 -12.36 14.05 16.37
C ILE A 31 -12.36 12.53 16.19
N ARG A 32 -11.63 12.01 15.19
CA ARG A 32 -11.53 10.56 14.94
C ARG A 32 -10.82 9.83 16.07
N LEU A 33 -9.74 10.39 16.63
CA LEU A 33 -9.06 9.81 17.80
C LEU A 33 -10.03 9.71 18.98
N ILE A 34 -10.78 10.77 19.27
CA ILE A 34 -11.81 10.75 20.33
C ILE A 34 -12.85 9.66 20.04
N ALA A 35 -13.40 9.59 18.84
CA ALA A 35 -14.37 8.55 18.47
C ALA A 35 -13.78 7.12 18.63
N VAL A 36 -12.55 6.92 18.15
CA VAL A 36 -11.83 5.63 18.24
C VAL A 36 -11.58 5.23 19.70
N SER A 37 -11.25 6.17 20.59
CA SER A 37 -11.07 5.87 22.01
C SER A 37 -12.33 5.33 22.68
N ILE A 38 -13.50 5.88 22.34
CA ILE A 38 -14.80 5.44 22.85
C ILE A 38 -15.12 4.03 22.33
N VAL A 39 -14.90 3.79 21.03
CA VAL A 39 -15.09 2.46 20.43
C VAL A 39 -14.19 1.42 21.11
N TYR A 40 -12.92 1.76 21.36
CA TYR A 40 -12.00 0.86 22.06
C TYR A 40 -12.42 0.59 23.51
N LEU A 41 -12.88 1.62 24.23
CA LEU A 41 -13.39 1.45 25.59
C LEU A 41 -14.55 0.44 25.62
N LEU A 42 -15.46 0.54 24.65
CA LEU A 42 -16.60 -0.36 24.53
C LEU A 42 -16.16 -1.78 24.16
N ALA A 43 -15.27 -1.93 23.17
CA ALA A 43 -14.78 -3.21 22.71
C ALA A 43 -13.97 -3.97 23.78
N ALA A 44 -13.13 -3.27 24.54
CA ALA A 44 -12.33 -3.87 25.60
C ALA A 44 -13.18 -4.42 26.76
N ASN A 45 -14.31 -3.78 27.04
CA ASN A 45 -15.23 -4.19 28.09
C ASN A 45 -16.37 -5.06 27.55
N TRP A 46 -16.33 -5.50 26.29
CA TRP A 46 -17.45 -6.17 25.61
C TRP A 46 -18.04 -7.32 26.43
N TRP A 47 -17.20 -8.21 26.96
CA TRP A 47 -17.62 -9.35 27.77
C TRP A 47 -18.18 -8.99 29.15
N MET A 48 -17.83 -7.81 29.68
CA MET A 48 -18.34 -7.31 30.95
C MET A 48 -19.69 -6.58 30.80
N LEU A 49 -20.06 -6.21 29.58
CA LEU A 49 -21.35 -5.57 29.32
C LEU A 49 -22.48 -6.59 29.53
N PRO A 50 -23.60 -6.19 30.17
CA PRO A 50 -24.79 -7.04 30.24
C PRO A 50 -25.25 -7.49 28.85
N LYS A 51 -25.76 -8.71 28.72
CA LYS A 51 -26.20 -9.29 27.43
C LYS A 51 -27.15 -8.38 26.65
N TRP A 52 -28.09 -7.72 27.34
CA TRP A 52 -29.02 -6.79 26.70
C TRP A 52 -28.32 -5.56 26.10
N VAL A 53 -27.22 -5.09 26.70
CA VAL A 53 -26.40 -3.97 26.18
C VAL A 53 -25.66 -4.42 24.93
N GLN A 54 -25.06 -5.61 24.96
CA GLN A 54 -24.37 -6.19 23.79
C GLN A 54 -25.33 -6.36 22.60
N LEU A 55 -26.57 -6.78 22.84
CA LEU A 55 -27.62 -6.87 21.81
C LEU A 55 -28.10 -5.48 21.35
N LEU A 56 -28.20 -4.51 22.27
CA LEU A 56 -28.69 -3.18 21.97
C LEU A 56 -27.72 -2.37 21.12
N ILE A 57 -26.40 -2.51 21.33
CA ILE A 57 -25.38 -1.68 20.65
C ILE A 57 -25.49 -1.77 19.11
N PRO A 58 -25.43 -2.96 18.47
CA PRO A 58 -25.57 -3.06 17.02
C PRO A 58 -26.93 -2.57 16.52
N GLN A 59 -28.01 -2.86 17.26
CA GLN A 59 -29.37 -2.47 16.88
C GLN A 59 -29.58 -0.95 16.94
N ALA A 60 -29.08 -0.31 18.00
CA ALA A 60 -29.09 1.13 18.14
C ALA A 60 -28.27 1.80 17.04
N LEU A 61 -27.11 1.23 16.68
CA LEU A 61 -26.29 1.73 15.57
C LEU A 61 -26.98 1.58 14.22
N VAL A 62 -27.66 0.45 13.95
CA VAL A 62 -28.52 0.29 12.76
C VAL A 62 -29.58 1.39 12.71
N LEU A 63 -30.32 1.58 13.81
CA LEU A 63 -31.42 2.54 13.86
C LEU A 63 -30.93 3.99 13.69
N ILE A 64 -29.90 4.39 14.44
CA ILE A 64 -29.34 5.75 14.38
C ILE A 64 -28.75 6.02 12.98
N SER A 65 -27.96 5.09 12.44
CA SER A 65 -27.36 5.29 11.12
C SER A 65 -28.40 5.32 10.00
N ALA A 66 -29.45 4.50 10.07
CA ALA A 66 -30.57 4.55 9.13
C ALA A 66 -31.32 5.89 9.18
N LEU A 67 -31.67 6.37 10.38
CA LEU A 67 -32.35 7.66 10.58
C LEU A 67 -31.49 8.83 10.09
N LEU A 68 -30.19 8.84 10.44
CA LEU A 68 -29.25 9.85 9.95
C LEU A 68 -29.11 9.79 8.43
N SER A 69 -29.15 8.60 7.83
CA SER A 69 -29.05 8.43 6.38
C SER A 69 -30.26 9.01 5.64
N ILE A 70 -31.46 8.91 6.24
CA ILE A 70 -32.66 9.62 5.75
C ILE A 70 -32.51 11.13 5.91
N ARG A 71 -32.04 11.59 7.09
CA ARG A 71 -31.87 13.03 7.38
C ARG A 71 -30.85 13.70 6.47
N PHE A 72 -29.76 13.00 6.16
CA PHE A 72 -28.68 13.46 5.30
C PHE A 72 -28.79 12.94 3.86
N SER A 73 -30.00 12.62 3.40
CA SER A 73 -30.26 12.05 2.07
C SER A 73 -29.69 12.88 0.91
N ALA A 74 -29.62 14.21 1.08
CA ALA A 74 -29.05 15.15 0.11
C ALA A 74 -27.52 15.06 -0.01
N ARG A 75 -26.82 14.51 0.99
CA ARG A 75 -25.35 14.36 0.98
C ARG A 75 -24.98 12.93 0.64
N GLU A 76 -24.83 12.64 -0.65
CA GLU A 76 -24.64 11.27 -1.17
C GLU A 76 -23.53 10.49 -0.45
N MET A 77 -22.33 11.04 -0.31
CA MET A 77 -21.20 10.36 0.35
C MET A 77 -21.49 10.01 1.82
N VAL A 78 -22.15 10.92 2.55
CA VAL A 78 -22.51 10.71 3.97
C VAL A 78 -23.59 9.64 4.07
N ARG A 79 -24.63 9.75 3.24
CA ARG A 79 -25.71 8.76 3.13
C ARG A 79 -25.15 7.36 2.83
N GLN A 80 -24.29 7.25 1.82
CA GLN A 80 -23.71 5.96 1.43
C GLN A 80 -22.87 5.34 2.56
N SER A 81 -22.11 6.18 3.27
CA SER A 81 -21.32 5.75 4.43
C SER A 81 -22.20 5.24 5.58
N LEU A 82 -23.29 5.95 5.89
CA LEU A 82 -24.23 5.57 6.96
C LEU A 82 -24.94 4.26 6.64
N ASP A 83 -25.37 4.06 5.40
CA ASP A 83 -25.95 2.80 4.94
C ASP A 83 -24.94 1.64 4.96
N GLY A 84 -23.67 1.93 4.65
CA GLY A 84 -22.59 0.95 4.80
C GLY A 84 -22.43 0.53 6.26
N VAL A 85 -22.54 1.47 7.21
CA VAL A 85 -22.58 1.16 8.65
C VAL A 85 -23.77 0.29 8.99
N VAL A 86 -24.98 0.58 8.47
CA VAL A 86 -26.14 -0.30 8.66
C VAL A 86 -25.82 -1.72 8.18
N GLY A 87 -25.30 -1.86 6.96
CA GLY A 87 -24.95 -3.16 6.39
C GLY A 87 -23.97 -3.96 7.25
N LEU A 88 -22.95 -3.30 7.80
CA LEU A 88 -22.00 -3.94 8.73
C LEU A 88 -22.64 -4.31 10.07
N MET A 89 -23.48 -3.43 10.63
CA MET A 89 -24.13 -3.67 11.92
C MET A 89 -25.19 -4.77 11.85
N LEU A 90 -25.79 -5.03 10.68
CA LEU A 90 -26.66 -6.19 10.48
C LEU A 90 -25.89 -7.51 10.64
N GLY A 91 -24.70 -7.61 10.05
CA GLY A 91 -23.81 -8.76 10.24
C GLY A 91 -23.35 -8.92 11.69
N LEU A 92 -22.96 -7.80 12.33
CA LEU A 92 -22.60 -7.81 13.75
C LEU A 92 -23.77 -8.25 14.63
N SER A 93 -25.00 -7.81 14.35
CA SER A 93 -26.19 -8.22 15.09
C SER A 93 -26.38 -9.73 15.03
N LEU A 94 -26.26 -10.33 13.83
CA LEU A 94 -26.34 -11.79 13.66
C LEU A 94 -25.23 -12.51 14.45
N ALA A 95 -24.00 -12.00 14.40
CA ALA A 95 -22.88 -12.58 15.14
C ALA A 95 -23.08 -12.52 16.65
N VAL A 96 -23.56 -11.39 17.18
CA VAL A 96 -23.82 -11.21 18.62
C VAL A 96 -24.97 -12.10 19.10
N ILE A 97 -26.03 -12.27 18.29
CA ILE A 97 -27.11 -13.22 18.58
C ILE A 97 -26.55 -14.65 18.66
N GLY A 98 -25.75 -15.06 17.68
CA GLY A 98 -25.09 -16.37 17.67
C GLY A 98 -24.19 -16.58 18.88
N GLN A 99 -23.45 -15.54 19.32
CA GLN A 99 -22.59 -15.60 20.50
C GLN A 99 -23.37 -15.72 21.81
N ILE A 100 -24.43 -14.92 22.00
CA ILE A 100 -25.17 -14.84 23.27
C ILE A 100 -26.11 -16.03 23.45
N TYR A 101 -26.80 -16.44 22.39
CA TYR A 101 -27.82 -17.49 22.44
C TYR A 101 -27.30 -18.84 21.98
N GLN A 102 -26.06 -18.93 21.46
CA GLN A 102 -25.46 -20.18 20.98
C GLN A 102 -26.42 -20.96 20.07
N THR A 103 -26.98 -20.28 19.07
CA THR A 103 -28.07 -20.80 18.24
C THR A 103 -27.72 -22.05 17.42
N GLY A 104 -26.50 -22.56 17.49
CA GLY A 104 -26.01 -23.67 16.69
C GLY A 104 -25.91 -23.37 15.20
N ALA A 105 -26.19 -22.12 14.79
CA ALA A 105 -26.10 -21.69 13.39
C ALA A 105 -24.65 -21.80 12.92
N ASP A 106 -24.44 -22.50 11.81
CA ASP A 106 -23.15 -22.60 11.17
C ASP A 106 -22.73 -21.25 10.53
N SER A 107 -21.45 -21.13 10.19
CA SER A 107 -20.96 -19.88 9.60
C SER A 107 -21.64 -19.59 8.26
N TYR A 108 -21.95 -20.61 7.46
CA TYR A 108 -22.66 -20.46 6.19
C TYR A 108 -23.99 -19.71 6.37
N GLN A 109 -24.86 -20.15 7.30
CA GLN A 109 -26.16 -19.53 7.54
C GLN A 109 -26.02 -18.07 7.95
N LEU A 110 -25.04 -17.74 8.80
CA LEU A 110 -24.77 -16.36 9.21
C LEU A 110 -24.47 -15.47 7.99
N PHE A 111 -23.51 -15.87 7.15
CA PHE A 111 -23.11 -15.04 6.00
C PHE A 111 -24.18 -15.03 4.90
N LEU A 112 -24.95 -16.11 4.73
CA LEU A 112 -26.09 -16.13 3.81
C LEU A 112 -27.18 -15.15 4.25
N LEU A 113 -27.62 -15.23 5.50
CA LEU A 113 -28.63 -14.32 6.06
C LEU A 113 -28.14 -12.87 5.99
N TRP A 114 -26.86 -12.64 6.27
CA TRP A 114 -26.27 -11.32 6.13
C TRP A 114 -26.34 -10.82 4.68
N ALA A 115 -25.93 -11.63 3.69
CA ALA A 115 -26.04 -11.24 2.28
C ALA A 115 -27.48 -10.91 1.88
N LEU A 116 -28.46 -11.72 2.30
CA LEU A 116 -29.88 -11.49 2.02
C LEU A 116 -30.39 -10.19 2.66
N LEU A 117 -30.00 -9.92 3.91
CA LEU A 117 -30.37 -8.69 4.60
C LEU A 117 -29.76 -7.43 3.96
N LEU A 118 -28.70 -7.53 3.16
CA LEU A 118 -28.14 -6.39 2.42
C LEU A 118 -28.96 -6.04 1.16
N LEU A 119 -29.71 -6.98 0.57
CA LEU A 119 -30.45 -6.75 -0.68
C LEU A 119 -31.50 -5.62 -0.55
N PRO A 120 -32.34 -5.56 0.50
CA PRO A 120 -33.28 -4.45 0.67
C PRO A 120 -32.59 -3.08 0.74
N TRP A 121 -31.36 -3.01 1.25
CA TRP A 121 -30.59 -1.76 1.37
C TRP A 121 -30.04 -1.26 0.03
N LEU A 122 -30.10 -2.08 -1.03
CA LEU A 122 -29.76 -1.68 -2.39
C LEU A 122 -30.92 -1.01 -3.14
N TYR A 123 -32.03 -0.69 -2.46
CA TYR A 123 -33.15 0.09 -3.05
C TYR A 123 -32.72 1.45 -3.63
N ARG A 124 -31.60 1.98 -3.13
CA ARG A 124 -30.92 3.17 -3.64
C ARG A 124 -29.46 2.85 -3.93
N LEU A 125 -28.86 3.61 -4.85
CA LEU A 125 -27.45 3.45 -5.20
C LEU A 125 -26.55 3.64 -3.97
N ASN A 126 -25.85 2.56 -3.63
CA ASN A 126 -24.86 2.53 -2.56
C ASN A 126 -23.67 1.63 -2.90
N ILE A 127 -22.50 2.24 -3.11
CA ILE A 127 -21.28 1.52 -3.46
C ILE A 127 -20.81 0.62 -2.31
N GLY A 128 -20.90 1.09 -1.06
CA GLY A 128 -20.42 0.37 0.11
C GLY A 128 -21.24 -0.88 0.41
N VAL A 129 -22.58 -0.76 0.42
CA VAL A 129 -23.49 -1.89 0.64
C VAL A 129 -23.36 -2.91 -0.48
N PHE A 130 -23.24 -2.47 -1.74
CA PHE A 130 -23.05 -3.38 -2.87
C PHE A 130 -21.70 -4.11 -2.81
N ALA A 131 -20.61 -3.41 -2.50
CA ALA A 131 -19.30 -4.04 -2.32
C ALA A 131 -19.32 -5.06 -1.17
N LEU A 132 -19.95 -4.72 -0.05
CA LEU A 132 -20.15 -5.64 1.07
C LEU A 132 -20.97 -6.86 0.64
N PHE A 133 -22.06 -6.67 -0.09
CA PHE A 133 -22.86 -7.77 -0.64
C PHE A 133 -22.03 -8.70 -1.54
N CYS A 134 -21.21 -8.16 -2.44
CA CYS A 134 -20.32 -8.97 -3.28
C CYS A 134 -19.35 -9.83 -2.45
N VAL A 135 -18.75 -9.28 -1.40
CA VAL A 135 -17.81 -10.03 -0.54
C VAL A 135 -18.54 -11.09 0.28
N ILE A 136 -19.64 -10.71 0.94
CA ILE A 136 -20.36 -11.60 1.84
C ILE A 136 -21.07 -12.72 1.08
N SER A 137 -21.63 -12.45 -0.10
CA SER A 137 -22.22 -13.50 -0.96
C SER A 137 -21.19 -14.51 -1.46
N GLN A 138 -19.98 -14.06 -1.83
CA GLN A 138 -18.89 -14.96 -2.24
C GLN A 138 -18.38 -15.80 -1.07
N LEU A 139 -18.30 -15.21 0.12
CA LEU A 139 -17.92 -15.93 1.33
C LEU A 139 -18.98 -16.96 1.72
N ALA A 140 -20.27 -16.61 1.63
CA ALA A 140 -21.37 -17.54 1.84
C ALA A 140 -21.32 -18.70 0.84
N LEU A 141 -21.04 -18.43 -0.44
CA LEU A 141 -20.88 -19.47 -1.46
C LEU A 141 -19.71 -20.42 -1.13
N TYR A 142 -18.55 -19.88 -0.76
CA TYR A 142 -17.41 -20.71 -0.35
C TYR A 142 -17.73 -21.57 0.88
N LEU A 143 -18.35 -20.97 1.91
CA LEU A 143 -18.72 -21.70 3.13
C LEU A 143 -19.78 -22.76 2.87
N TYR A 144 -20.73 -22.52 1.97
CA TYR A 144 -21.70 -23.53 1.56
C TYR A 144 -21.01 -24.80 1.07
N PHE A 145 -20.11 -24.68 0.08
CA PHE A 145 -19.41 -25.83 -0.47
C PHE A 145 -18.46 -26.45 0.56
N LYS A 146 -17.74 -25.64 1.34
CA LYS A 146 -16.75 -26.14 2.32
C LYS A 146 -17.39 -26.87 3.50
N GLN A 147 -18.49 -26.35 4.04
CA GLN A 147 -19.18 -26.93 5.19
C GLN A 147 -20.11 -28.08 4.78
N SER A 148 -20.50 -28.12 3.51
CA SER A 148 -21.21 -29.26 2.93
C SER A 148 -20.25 -30.29 2.35
N PHE A 149 -20.74 -31.51 2.07
CA PHE A 149 -20.00 -32.55 1.36
C PHE A 149 -19.77 -32.24 -0.15
N TRP A 150 -20.32 -31.13 -0.66
CA TRP A 150 -20.33 -30.81 -2.09
C TRP A 150 -18.98 -30.34 -2.64
N MET A 151 -18.08 -29.80 -1.81
CA MET A 151 -16.74 -29.45 -2.30
C MET A 151 -15.99 -30.67 -2.83
N GLU A 152 -16.07 -31.79 -2.12
CA GLU A 152 -15.41 -33.04 -2.51
C GLU A 152 -16.17 -33.74 -3.66
N ARG A 153 -17.50 -33.73 -3.60
CA ARG A 153 -18.34 -34.48 -4.56
C ARG A 153 -18.55 -33.77 -5.90
N ALA A 154 -18.56 -32.45 -5.91
CA ALA A 154 -18.93 -31.64 -7.07
C ALA A 154 -18.10 -30.34 -7.14
N GLU A 155 -16.78 -30.46 -6.99
CA GLU A 155 -15.86 -29.31 -7.09
C GLU A 155 -16.06 -28.45 -8.36
N PRO A 156 -16.31 -29.02 -9.56
CA PRO A 156 -16.59 -28.21 -10.75
C PRO A 156 -17.79 -27.27 -10.60
N ALA A 157 -18.80 -27.66 -9.82
CA ALA A 157 -19.96 -26.84 -9.55
C ALA A 157 -19.60 -25.60 -8.70
N TYR A 158 -18.65 -25.74 -7.77
CA TYR A 158 -18.14 -24.60 -7.00
C TYR A 158 -17.48 -23.58 -7.94
N TRP A 159 -16.56 -24.01 -8.81
CA TRP A 159 -15.88 -23.11 -9.73
C TRP A 159 -16.83 -22.46 -10.72
N LEU A 160 -17.80 -23.21 -11.24
CA LEU A 160 -18.84 -22.66 -12.11
C LEU A 160 -19.68 -21.59 -11.40
N THR A 161 -20.18 -21.89 -10.20
CA THR A 161 -21.01 -20.94 -9.43
C THR A 161 -20.20 -19.72 -8.97
N LEU A 162 -18.93 -19.88 -8.64
CA LEU A 162 -18.01 -18.78 -8.33
C LEU A 162 -17.83 -17.84 -9.52
N ASN A 163 -17.64 -18.38 -10.73
CA ASN A 163 -17.53 -17.57 -11.94
C ASN A 163 -18.85 -16.86 -12.26
N VAL A 164 -19.98 -17.55 -12.15
CA VAL A 164 -21.31 -16.97 -12.38
C VAL A 164 -21.59 -15.84 -11.40
N LEU A 165 -21.40 -16.05 -10.10
CA LEU A 165 -21.65 -15.04 -9.07
C LEU A 165 -20.72 -13.82 -9.24
N THR A 166 -19.45 -14.05 -9.58
CA THR A 166 -18.49 -12.98 -9.89
C THR A 166 -18.90 -12.21 -11.14
N GLY A 167 -19.31 -12.91 -12.20
CA GLY A 167 -19.76 -12.30 -13.45
C GLY A 167 -21.02 -11.47 -13.29
N VAL A 168 -22.02 -11.97 -12.56
CA VAL A 168 -23.24 -11.22 -12.22
C VAL A 168 -22.90 -9.99 -11.39
N SER A 169 -22.09 -10.15 -10.34
CA SER A 169 -21.61 -9.04 -9.52
C SER A 169 -20.91 -7.96 -10.36
N PHE A 170 -20.07 -8.38 -11.30
CA PHE A 170 -19.35 -7.46 -12.18
C PHE A 170 -20.25 -6.77 -13.19
N PHE A 171 -21.24 -7.47 -13.76
CA PHE A 171 -22.24 -6.86 -14.63
C PHE A 171 -23.04 -5.76 -13.91
N TYR A 172 -23.55 -6.05 -12.71
CA TYR A 172 -24.25 -5.04 -11.89
C TYR A 172 -23.35 -3.88 -11.47
N ALA A 173 -22.09 -4.17 -11.12
CA ALA A 173 -21.11 -3.14 -10.81
C ALA A 173 -20.87 -2.21 -12.01
N LEU A 174 -20.83 -2.74 -13.23
CA LEU A 174 -20.64 -1.92 -14.42
C LEU A 174 -21.84 -1.02 -14.73
N ARG A 175 -23.05 -1.52 -14.47
CA ARG A 175 -24.29 -0.78 -14.70
C ARG A 175 -24.51 0.33 -13.67
N PHE A 176 -24.27 0.06 -12.39
CA PHE A 176 -24.67 0.94 -11.29
C PHE A 176 -23.50 1.52 -10.49
N TYR A 177 -22.34 0.85 -10.45
CA TYR A 177 -21.23 1.15 -9.53
C TYR A 177 -19.88 1.16 -10.24
N SER A 178 -19.75 2.00 -11.28
CA SER A 178 -18.62 1.97 -12.24
C SER A 178 -17.21 2.14 -11.63
N VAL A 179 -17.12 2.61 -10.39
CA VAL A 179 -15.87 2.75 -9.62
C VAL A 179 -15.33 1.39 -9.17
N LEU A 180 -16.20 0.42 -8.85
CA LEU A 180 -15.80 -0.92 -8.39
C LEU A 180 -15.20 -1.80 -9.50
N ARG A 181 -15.22 -1.34 -10.76
CA ARG A 181 -14.73 -2.12 -11.90
C ARG A 181 -13.28 -2.57 -11.73
N TYR A 182 -12.41 -1.72 -11.20
CA TYR A 182 -10.99 -2.07 -11.05
C TYR A 182 -10.77 -3.13 -9.97
N LEU A 183 -11.55 -3.08 -8.88
CA LEU A 183 -11.51 -4.10 -7.83
C LEU A 183 -11.96 -5.45 -8.40
N LEU A 184 -13.03 -5.46 -9.19
CA LEU A 184 -13.54 -6.69 -9.81
C LEU A 184 -12.64 -7.22 -10.93
N ILE A 185 -11.93 -6.36 -11.68
CA ILE A 185 -10.86 -6.79 -12.60
C ILE A 185 -9.79 -7.56 -11.82
N VAL A 186 -9.33 -7.04 -10.68
CA VAL A 186 -8.33 -7.73 -9.85
C VAL A 186 -8.87 -9.07 -9.35
N ALA A 187 -10.12 -9.12 -8.88
CA ALA A 187 -10.75 -10.38 -8.46
C ALA A 187 -10.80 -11.41 -9.59
N VAL A 188 -11.20 -11.01 -10.81
CA VAL A 188 -11.24 -11.87 -12.00
C VAL A 188 -9.85 -12.40 -12.35
N VAL A 189 -8.81 -11.56 -12.28
CA VAL A 189 -7.42 -11.98 -12.54
C VAL A 189 -6.93 -12.97 -11.48
N ILE A 190 -7.24 -12.75 -10.20
CA ILE A 190 -6.89 -13.68 -9.12
C ILE A 190 -7.57 -15.04 -9.34
N ILE A 191 -8.87 -15.04 -9.63
CA ILE A 191 -9.61 -16.28 -9.94
C ILE A 191 -8.95 -16.99 -11.13
N SER A 192 -8.61 -16.27 -12.21
CA SER A 192 -7.92 -16.85 -13.37
C SER A 192 -6.58 -17.49 -13.02
N ILE A 193 -5.76 -16.86 -12.18
CA ILE A 193 -4.46 -17.41 -11.76
C ILE A 193 -4.65 -18.64 -10.87
N VAL A 194 -5.53 -18.57 -9.85
CA VAL A 194 -5.77 -19.70 -8.94
C VAL A 194 -6.34 -20.88 -9.71
N SER A 195 -7.28 -20.65 -10.63
CA SER A 195 -7.82 -21.70 -11.49
C SER A 195 -6.74 -22.31 -12.38
N MET A 196 -5.76 -21.53 -12.87
CA MET A 196 -4.65 -22.09 -13.65
C MET A 196 -3.75 -23.00 -12.80
N VAL A 197 -3.47 -22.62 -11.56
CA VAL A 197 -2.70 -23.47 -10.64
C VAL A 197 -3.44 -24.79 -10.39
N GLN A 198 -4.76 -24.74 -10.19
CA GLN A 198 -5.56 -25.95 -10.01
C GLN A 198 -5.65 -26.79 -11.29
N PHE A 199 -5.69 -26.16 -12.46
CA PHE A 199 -5.63 -26.83 -13.76
C PHE A 199 -4.35 -27.66 -13.89
N ILE A 200 -3.20 -27.11 -13.52
CA ILE A 200 -1.90 -27.82 -13.59
C ILE A 200 -1.91 -29.08 -12.71
N ASN A 201 -2.49 -29.00 -11.52
CA ASN A 201 -2.49 -30.13 -10.58
C ASN A 201 -3.47 -31.26 -10.97
N SER A 202 -4.62 -30.91 -11.54
CA SER A 202 -5.75 -31.84 -11.74
C SER A 202 -6.04 -32.17 -13.21
N ASN A 203 -5.50 -31.38 -14.13
CA ASN A 203 -5.72 -31.44 -15.59
C ASN A 203 -7.21 -31.44 -16.01
N SER A 204 -8.09 -30.82 -15.20
CA SER A 204 -9.53 -30.79 -15.48
C SER A 204 -9.94 -29.57 -16.32
N ILE A 205 -10.72 -29.81 -17.38
CA ILE A 205 -11.20 -28.80 -18.34
C ILE A 205 -11.99 -27.68 -17.66
N TRP A 206 -12.65 -27.97 -16.52
CA TRP A 206 -13.44 -27.00 -15.78
C TRP A 206 -12.60 -25.83 -15.25
N TYR A 207 -11.38 -26.09 -14.79
CA TYR A 207 -10.47 -25.04 -14.36
C TYR A 207 -10.02 -24.19 -15.54
N LEU A 208 -9.70 -24.80 -16.68
CA LEU A 208 -9.36 -24.07 -17.91
C LEU A 208 -10.52 -23.17 -18.36
N GLY A 209 -11.76 -23.66 -18.27
CA GLY A 209 -12.96 -22.86 -18.49
C GLY A 209 -13.05 -21.65 -17.53
N SER A 210 -12.73 -21.84 -16.25
CA SER A 210 -12.64 -20.76 -15.28
C SER A 210 -11.50 -19.76 -15.56
N VAL A 211 -10.36 -20.22 -16.09
CA VAL A 211 -9.23 -19.34 -16.44
C VAL A 211 -9.63 -18.34 -17.52
N LEU A 212 -10.39 -18.81 -18.52
CA LEU A 212 -10.65 -18.07 -19.76
C LEU A 212 -11.97 -17.29 -19.74
N SER A 213 -13.02 -17.83 -19.11
CA SER A 213 -14.40 -17.31 -19.24
C SER A 213 -14.54 -15.83 -18.87
N LEU A 214 -14.30 -15.45 -17.62
CA LEU A 214 -14.49 -14.07 -17.18
C LEU A 214 -13.52 -13.08 -17.84
N PRO A 215 -12.19 -13.33 -17.93
CA PRO A 215 -11.30 -12.39 -18.59
C PRO A 215 -11.64 -12.15 -20.06
N LEU A 216 -12.02 -13.18 -20.83
CA LEU A 216 -12.39 -13.03 -22.24
C LEU A 216 -13.72 -12.30 -22.40
N ILE A 217 -14.76 -12.67 -21.65
CA ILE A 217 -16.08 -12.03 -21.73
C ILE A 217 -15.97 -10.53 -21.42
N PHE A 218 -15.30 -10.17 -20.32
CA PHE A 218 -15.19 -8.77 -19.92
C PHE A 218 -14.19 -7.98 -20.76
N SER A 219 -13.11 -8.59 -21.25
CA SER A 219 -12.19 -7.90 -22.17
C SER A 219 -12.88 -7.58 -23.51
N ALA A 220 -13.69 -8.49 -24.04
CA ALA A 220 -14.52 -8.26 -25.22
C ALA A 220 -15.59 -7.17 -24.98
N TYR A 221 -16.23 -7.17 -23.81
CA TYR A 221 -17.17 -6.13 -23.41
C TYR A 221 -16.51 -4.74 -23.30
N PHE A 222 -15.34 -4.63 -22.68
CA PHE A 222 -14.63 -3.34 -22.60
C PHE A 222 -14.07 -2.89 -23.95
N TYR A 223 -13.68 -3.85 -24.79
CA TYR A 223 -13.25 -3.57 -26.15
C TYR A 223 -14.38 -2.94 -26.97
N SER A 224 -15.59 -3.50 -26.91
CA SER A 224 -16.76 -2.94 -27.63
C SER A 224 -17.15 -1.55 -27.13
N LEU A 225 -16.85 -1.23 -25.87
CA LEU A 225 -17.05 0.10 -25.29
C LEU A 225 -15.86 1.06 -25.50
N GLY A 226 -14.79 0.65 -26.17
CA GLY A 226 -13.58 1.47 -26.36
C GLY A 226 -12.77 1.75 -25.09
N LYS A 227 -12.97 0.98 -24.01
CA LYS A 227 -12.30 1.15 -22.71
C LYS A 227 -10.96 0.41 -22.68
N GLN A 228 -9.93 1.07 -23.21
CA GLN A 228 -8.62 0.47 -23.50
C GLN A 228 -7.82 0.00 -22.27
N LEU A 229 -7.89 0.74 -21.15
CA LEU A 229 -7.15 0.40 -19.93
C LEU A 229 -7.67 -0.92 -19.35
N GLU A 230 -8.97 -1.04 -19.19
CA GLU A 230 -9.65 -2.20 -18.63
C GLU A 230 -9.42 -3.45 -19.49
N THR A 231 -9.52 -3.33 -20.82
CA THR A 231 -9.17 -4.42 -21.74
C THR A 231 -7.71 -4.83 -21.57
N SER A 232 -6.78 -3.87 -21.51
CA SER A 232 -5.35 -4.19 -21.35
C SER A 232 -5.02 -4.86 -20.02
N LEU A 233 -5.71 -4.50 -18.93
CA LEU A 233 -5.50 -5.11 -17.61
C LEU A 233 -6.01 -6.55 -17.55
N LEU A 234 -7.20 -6.82 -18.10
CA LEU A 234 -7.75 -8.18 -18.15
C LEU A 234 -6.91 -9.09 -19.07
N VAL A 235 -6.50 -8.58 -20.23
CA VAL A 235 -5.63 -9.34 -21.15
C VAL A 235 -4.24 -9.55 -20.53
N ALA A 236 -3.68 -8.58 -19.81
CA ALA A 236 -2.45 -8.76 -19.05
C ALA A 236 -2.58 -9.84 -17.96
N GLY A 237 -3.71 -9.85 -17.23
CA GLY A 237 -3.98 -10.86 -16.22
C GLY A 237 -4.16 -12.27 -16.80
N LEU A 238 -4.83 -12.39 -17.95
CA LEU A 238 -4.92 -13.66 -18.68
C LEU A 238 -3.55 -14.09 -19.26
N ALA A 239 -2.74 -13.15 -19.74
CA ALA A 239 -1.37 -13.44 -20.15
C ALA A 239 -0.53 -13.99 -18.99
N LEU A 240 -0.73 -13.44 -17.79
CA LEU A 240 -0.08 -13.88 -16.57
C LEU A 240 -0.53 -15.28 -16.15
N SER A 241 -1.83 -15.60 -16.18
CA SER A 241 -2.28 -16.96 -15.90
C SER A 241 -1.72 -17.95 -16.93
N MET A 242 -1.75 -17.64 -18.22
CA MET A 242 -1.13 -18.48 -19.26
C MET A 242 0.39 -18.64 -19.10
N SER A 243 1.09 -17.66 -18.52
CA SER A 243 2.52 -17.80 -18.24
C SER A 243 2.82 -18.89 -17.19
N VAL A 244 1.90 -19.16 -16.27
CA VAL A 244 2.03 -20.27 -15.31
C VAL A 244 2.00 -21.62 -16.04
N LEU A 245 1.13 -21.76 -17.04
CA LEU A 245 1.10 -22.96 -17.90
C LEU A 245 2.39 -23.12 -18.71
N ILE A 246 2.90 -22.02 -19.29
CA ILE A 246 4.19 -22.04 -20.01
C ILE A 246 5.31 -22.54 -19.09
N LEU A 247 5.36 -22.06 -17.84
CA LEU A 247 6.35 -22.49 -16.85
C LEU A 247 6.26 -23.98 -16.54
N ASP A 248 5.04 -24.51 -16.43
CA ASP A 248 4.82 -25.94 -16.16
C ASP A 248 5.19 -26.82 -17.35
N LEU A 249 4.75 -26.45 -18.57
CA LEU A 249 5.08 -27.19 -19.81
C LEU A 249 6.59 -27.26 -20.08
N THR A 250 7.31 -26.20 -19.71
CA THR A 250 8.76 -26.11 -19.91
C THR A 250 9.57 -26.71 -18.75
N LYS A 251 8.94 -27.01 -17.61
CA LYS A 251 9.59 -27.51 -16.40
C LYS A 251 10.45 -28.75 -16.67
N SER A 252 9.87 -29.74 -17.33
CA SER A 252 10.52 -31.04 -17.60
C SER A 252 11.69 -30.97 -18.59
N HIS A 253 11.70 -29.97 -19.47
CA HIS A 253 12.69 -29.88 -20.55
C HIS A 253 13.80 -28.84 -20.29
N PHE A 254 13.51 -27.80 -19.51
CA PHE A 254 14.31 -26.57 -19.52
C PHE A 254 14.73 -26.04 -18.15
N GLN A 255 14.14 -26.48 -17.02
CA GLN A 255 14.50 -25.89 -15.72
C GLN A 255 15.89 -26.31 -15.21
N GLU A 256 16.40 -27.48 -15.62
CA GLU A 256 17.69 -27.99 -15.15
C GLU A 256 18.91 -27.53 -15.97
N SER A 257 18.73 -26.71 -17.01
CA SER A 257 19.84 -26.21 -17.81
C SER A 257 19.84 -24.69 -17.96
N ALA A 258 21.04 -24.11 -18.06
CA ALA A 258 21.23 -22.68 -18.32
C ALA A 258 20.52 -22.24 -19.61
N GLY A 259 20.65 -23.04 -20.67
CA GLY A 259 19.98 -22.78 -21.95
C GLY A 259 18.47 -22.77 -21.81
N GLY A 260 17.92 -23.66 -20.98
CA GLY A 260 16.47 -23.73 -20.77
C GLY A 260 15.88 -22.54 -20.02
N LEU A 261 16.56 -22.00 -19.00
CA LEU A 261 16.13 -20.73 -18.38
C LEU A 261 16.18 -19.55 -19.36
N LEU A 262 17.15 -19.53 -20.29
CA LEU A 262 17.26 -18.50 -21.31
C LEU A 262 16.07 -18.58 -22.27
N VAL A 263 15.80 -19.78 -22.77
CA VAL A 263 14.65 -20.07 -23.63
C VAL A 263 13.36 -19.68 -22.92
N LEU A 264 13.22 -19.99 -21.63
CA LEU A 264 12.06 -19.62 -20.85
C LEU A 264 11.89 -18.10 -20.72
N ALA A 265 12.95 -17.36 -20.39
CA ALA A 265 12.91 -15.90 -20.30
C ALA A 265 12.52 -15.27 -21.65
N VAL A 266 13.10 -15.76 -22.75
CA VAL A 266 12.78 -15.31 -24.10
C VAL A 266 11.33 -15.65 -24.47
N LEU A 267 10.86 -16.85 -24.15
CA LEU A 267 9.50 -17.31 -24.46
C LEU A 267 8.47 -16.45 -23.71
N ILE A 268 8.66 -16.22 -22.41
CA ILE A 268 7.77 -15.36 -21.62
C ILE A 268 7.80 -13.92 -22.15
N PHE A 269 8.99 -13.37 -22.43
CA PHE A 269 9.08 -12.02 -22.97
C PHE A 269 8.40 -11.91 -24.35
N ALA A 270 8.63 -12.88 -25.23
CA ALA A 270 8.02 -12.96 -26.56
C ALA A 270 6.50 -13.13 -26.48
N TRP A 271 6.00 -13.93 -25.54
CA TRP A 271 4.57 -14.11 -25.29
C TRP A 271 3.89 -12.79 -24.92
N PHE A 272 4.42 -12.09 -23.92
CA PHE A 272 3.87 -10.79 -23.50
C PHE A 272 4.06 -9.71 -24.57
N ALA A 273 5.17 -9.74 -25.33
CA ALA A 273 5.40 -8.83 -26.45
C ALA A 273 4.43 -9.08 -27.61
N GLY A 274 4.16 -10.34 -27.93
CA GLY A 274 3.20 -10.76 -28.94
C GLY A 274 1.78 -10.30 -28.59
N ILE A 275 1.37 -10.49 -27.33
CA ILE A 275 0.08 -10.00 -26.81
C ILE A 275 0.01 -8.48 -26.90
N SER A 276 1.05 -7.76 -26.48
CA SER A 276 1.10 -6.30 -26.58
C SER A 276 1.06 -5.84 -28.04
N GLY A 277 1.74 -6.53 -28.96
CA GLY A 277 1.69 -6.26 -30.40
C GLY A 277 0.30 -6.50 -31.01
N LEU A 278 -0.39 -7.57 -30.62
CA LEU A 278 -1.78 -7.82 -31.01
C LEU A 278 -2.70 -6.72 -30.47
N LEU A 279 -2.55 -6.34 -29.20
CA LEU A 279 -3.30 -5.23 -28.62
C LEU A 279 -3.03 -3.90 -29.30
N MET A 280 -1.80 -3.62 -29.77
CA MET A 280 -1.49 -2.41 -30.52
C MET A 280 -2.15 -2.38 -31.91
N LYS A 281 -2.40 -3.54 -32.52
CA LYS A 281 -3.15 -3.65 -33.79
C LYS A 281 -4.65 -3.49 -33.57
N ILE A 282 -5.17 -4.07 -32.48
CA ILE A 282 -6.60 -4.12 -32.17
C ILE A 282 -7.08 -2.82 -31.49
N LEU A 283 -6.30 -2.24 -30.59
CA LEU A 283 -6.63 -1.02 -29.85
C LEU A 283 -5.95 0.21 -30.50
N PRO A 284 -6.69 1.26 -30.88
CA PRO A 284 -6.10 2.44 -31.52
C PRO A 284 -5.12 3.16 -30.58
N LYS A 285 -3.93 3.51 -31.10
CA LYS A 285 -2.78 4.24 -30.49
C LYS A 285 -2.92 4.56 -28.98
N SER A 286 -2.97 3.52 -28.15
CA SER A 286 -3.11 3.66 -26.69
C SER A 286 -1.79 3.45 -25.98
N ARG A 287 -1.52 4.26 -24.95
CA ARG A 287 -0.36 4.04 -24.06
C ARG A 287 -0.52 2.78 -23.18
N PHE A 288 -1.75 2.27 -23.07
CA PHE A 288 -2.11 1.15 -22.18
C PHE A 288 -1.88 -0.22 -22.82
N SER A 289 -1.83 -0.31 -24.16
CA SER A 289 -1.46 -1.53 -24.90
C SER A 289 -0.08 -2.09 -24.51
N VAL A 290 0.77 -1.25 -23.90
CA VAL A 290 2.12 -1.58 -23.43
C VAL A 290 2.13 -2.30 -22.07
N ILE A 291 1.02 -2.27 -21.30
CA ILE A 291 0.98 -2.84 -19.94
C ILE A 291 1.42 -4.31 -19.89
N PRO A 292 0.91 -5.23 -20.75
CA PRO A 292 1.39 -6.60 -20.79
C PRO A 292 2.89 -6.70 -21.09
N LEU A 293 3.41 -5.90 -22.03
CA LEU A 293 4.83 -5.90 -22.38
C LEU A 293 5.71 -5.47 -21.21
N ALA A 294 5.28 -4.47 -20.43
CA ALA A 294 6.01 -4.07 -19.23
C ALA A 294 6.04 -5.23 -18.21
N LEU A 295 4.90 -5.86 -17.91
CA LEU A 295 4.85 -7.00 -16.99
C LEU A 295 5.74 -8.15 -17.46
N GLY A 296 5.67 -8.50 -18.75
CA GLY A 296 6.52 -9.53 -19.34
C GLY A 296 8.01 -9.22 -19.28
N ALA A 297 8.41 -7.96 -19.48
CA ALA A 297 9.81 -7.53 -19.36
C ALA A 297 10.36 -7.75 -17.95
N TRP A 298 9.57 -7.44 -16.91
CA TRP A 298 9.98 -7.63 -15.53
C TRP A 298 10.07 -9.11 -15.15
N ILE A 299 9.08 -9.92 -15.52
CA ILE A 299 9.08 -11.38 -15.26
C ILE A 299 10.26 -12.04 -15.98
N ALA A 300 10.47 -11.73 -17.27
CA ALA A 300 11.60 -12.25 -18.02
C ALA A 300 12.94 -11.81 -17.44
N GLY A 301 13.04 -10.55 -16.96
CA GLY A 301 14.24 -10.04 -16.29
C GLY A 301 14.58 -10.80 -15.01
N ILE A 302 13.57 -11.19 -14.22
CA ILE A 302 13.76 -12.02 -13.02
C ILE A 302 14.25 -13.42 -13.39
N ILE A 303 13.69 -14.05 -14.42
CA ILE A 303 14.11 -15.38 -14.88
C ILE A 303 15.53 -15.34 -15.45
N LEU A 304 15.84 -14.31 -16.23
CA LEU A 304 17.19 -14.11 -16.77
C LEU A 304 18.20 -13.81 -15.66
N ALA A 305 17.81 -13.07 -14.62
CA ALA A 305 18.61 -12.90 -13.41
C ALA A 305 18.89 -14.25 -12.76
N ALA A 306 17.86 -15.10 -12.58
CA ALA A 306 18.04 -16.44 -12.03
C ALA A 306 19.07 -17.26 -12.83
N LEU A 307 19.00 -17.25 -14.17
CA LEU A 307 20.01 -17.91 -15.03
C LEU A 307 21.44 -17.44 -14.74
N LEU A 308 21.63 -16.13 -14.72
CA LEU A 308 22.95 -15.53 -14.47
C LEU A 308 23.46 -15.90 -13.07
N LEU A 309 22.56 -16.10 -12.11
CA LEU A 309 22.91 -16.47 -10.74
C LEU A 309 23.31 -17.94 -10.61
N THR A 310 22.54 -18.87 -11.19
CA THR A 310 22.79 -20.31 -10.99
C THR A 310 23.94 -20.86 -11.83
N TYR A 311 24.08 -20.45 -13.09
CA TYR A 311 24.93 -21.19 -14.02
C TYR A 311 26.27 -20.54 -14.33
N TRP A 312 26.34 -19.20 -14.35
CA TRP A 312 27.47 -18.49 -14.96
C TRP A 312 28.54 -18.01 -13.99
N LYS A 313 28.48 -18.39 -12.69
CA LYS A 313 29.49 -18.10 -11.65
C LYS A 313 30.14 -16.70 -11.85
N SER A 314 31.46 -16.60 -11.86
CA SER A 314 32.19 -15.33 -12.02
C SER A 314 32.00 -14.66 -13.39
N PHE A 315 31.68 -15.41 -14.45
CA PHE A 315 31.39 -14.83 -15.78
C PHE A 315 30.12 -13.98 -15.77
N SER A 316 29.22 -14.26 -14.83
CA SER A 316 27.99 -13.50 -14.61
C SER A 316 28.25 -12.02 -14.30
N ILE A 317 29.35 -11.68 -13.61
CA ILE A 317 29.70 -10.28 -13.30
C ILE A 317 30.00 -9.52 -14.61
N PHE A 318 30.81 -10.11 -15.49
CA PHE A 318 31.15 -9.53 -16.78
C PHE A 318 29.90 -9.34 -17.65
N MET A 319 29.07 -10.39 -17.76
CA MET A 319 27.84 -10.33 -18.54
C MET A 319 26.82 -9.36 -17.94
N GLY A 320 26.73 -9.26 -16.62
CA GLY A 320 25.88 -8.30 -15.95
C GLY A 320 26.30 -6.85 -16.22
N ALA A 321 27.61 -6.56 -16.21
CA ALA A 321 28.13 -5.26 -16.61
C ALA A 321 27.82 -4.93 -18.08
N VAL A 322 27.99 -5.90 -18.99
CA VAL A 322 27.60 -5.77 -20.40
C VAL A 322 26.11 -5.46 -20.54
N PHE A 323 25.24 -6.13 -19.78
CA PHE A 323 23.79 -5.88 -19.80
C PHE A 323 23.43 -4.48 -19.28
N ILE A 324 24.10 -3.99 -18.22
CA ILE A 324 23.90 -2.62 -17.71
C ILE A 324 24.32 -1.58 -18.75
N VAL A 325 25.46 -1.77 -19.42
CA VAL A 325 25.95 -0.87 -20.49
C VAL A 325 24.99 -0.89 -21.69
N ALA A 326 24.58 -2.07 -22.14
CA ALA A 326 23.63 -2.24 -23.22
C ALA A 326 22.28 -1.59 -22.89
N ALA A 327 21.76 -1.78 -21.68
CA ALA A 327 20.54 -1.13 -21.21
C ALA A 327 20.66 0.39 -21.21
N CYS A 328 21.77 0.94 -20.71
CA CYS A 328 22.03 2.37 -20.72
C CYS A 328 22.07 2.94 -22.15
N TRP A 329 22.77 2.25 -23.06
CA TRP A 329 22.86 2.63 -24.47
C TRP A 329 21.50 2.60 -25.17
N LEU A 330 20.69 1.56 -24.93
CA LEU A 330 19.33 1.42 -25.48
C LEU A 330 18.40 2.55 -25.04
N ILE A 331 18.49 2.96 -23.77
CA ILE A 331 17.66 4.04 -23.21
C ILE A 331 17.97 5.40 -23.89
N HIS A 332 19.22 5.64 -24.29
CA HIS A 332 19.64 6.89 -24.91
C HIS A 332 19.44 6.92 -26.43
N THR A 333 19.53 5.79 -27.12
CA THR A 333 19.55 5.75 -28.60
C THR A 333 18.18 5.59 -29.24
N ARG A 334 17.23 4.88 -28.59
CA ARG A 334 15.96 4.50 -29.22
C ARG A 334 14.75 4.91 -28.39
N ASN A 335 13.76 5.51 -29.06
CA ASN A 335 12.53 5.98 -28.42
C ASN A 335 11.38 4.96 -28.43
N SER A 336 11.62 3.73 -28.90
CA SER A 336 10.54 2.74 -28.90
C SER A 336 10.24 2.25 -27.49
N VAL A 337 8.96 2.05 -27.20
CA VAL A 337 8.52 1.60 -25.88
C VAL A 337 9.00 0.18 -25.59
N PHE A 338 9.06 -0.66 -26.63
CA PHE A 338 9.59 -2.02 -26.54
C PHE A 338 11.07 -2.05 -26.14
N LEU A 339 11.93 -1.30 -26.85
CA LEU A 339 13.35 -1.29 -26.51
C LEU A 339 13.59 -0.70 -25.11
N ARG A 340 12.74 0.23 -24.65
CA ARG A 340 12.84 0.76 -23.29
C ARG A 340 12.49 -0.28 -22.22
N GLN A 341 11.43 -1.07 -22.41
CA GLN A 341 11.08 -2.15 -21.47
C GLN A 341 12.11 -3.28 -21.51
N PHE A 342 12.61 -3.61 -22.70
CA PHE A 342 13.73 -4.55 -22.85
C PHE A 342 15.00 -4.07 -22.15
N ALA A 343 15.32 -2.78 -22.25
CA ALA A 343 16.45 -2.19 -21.50
C ALA A 343 16.24 -2.30 -19.98
N TYR A 344 15.02 -2.14 -19.46
CA TYR A 344 14.75 -2.36 -18.04
C TYR A 344 14.90 -3.83 -17.62
N CYS A 345 14.50 -4.78 -18.48
CA CYS A 345 14.74 -6.20 -18.27
C CYS A 345 16.25 -6.51 -18.17
N LEU A 346 17.05 -6.04 -19.13
CA LEU A 346 18.51 -6.19 -19.12
C LEU A 346 19.15 -5.51 -17.92
N TRP A 347 18.68 -4.31 -17.54
CA TRP A 347 19.18 -3.59 -16.39
C TRP A 347 18.96 -4.37 -15.09
N LEU A 348 17.73 -4.84 -14.86
CA LEU A 348 17.36 -5.61 -13.65
C LEU A 348 18.21 -6.88 -13.55
N CYS A 349 18.32 -7.62 -14.66
CA CYS A 349 19.10 -8.83 -14.74
C CYS A 349 20.60 -8.58 -14.51
N GLY A 350 21.17 -7.59 -15.18
CA GLY A 350 22.59 -7.26 -15.06
C GLY A 350 22.96 -6.75 -13.67
N GLN A 351 22.09 -5.96 -13.05
CA GLN A 351 22.25 -5.51 -11.67
C GLN A 351 22.26 -6.69 -10.70
N ALA A 352 21.28 -7.60 -10.77
CA ALA A 352 21.21 -8.75 -9.88
C ALA A 352 22.48 -9.62 -9.98
N ALA A 353 22.94 -9.87 -11.21
CA ALA A 353 24.15 -10.62 -11.48
C ALA A 353 25.41 -9.97 -10.89
N VAL A 354 25.60 -8.67 -11.11
CA VAL A 354 26.76 -7.93 -10.57
C VAL A 354 26.74 -7.93 -9.05
N LEU A 355 25.60 -7.63 -8.41
CA LEU A 355 25.54 -7.49 -6.95
C LEU A 355 25.79 -8.84 -6.25
N ILE A 356 25.09 -9.90 -6.65
CA ILE A 356 25.13 -11.19 -5.93
C ILE A 356 26.45 -11.93 -6.19
N HIS A 357 26.99 -11.96 -7.41
CA HIS A 357 28.28 -12.62 -7.63
C HIS A 357 29.46 -11.84 -7.06
N THR A 358 29.36 -10.51 -6.98
CA THR A 358 30.38 -9.72 -6.26
C THR A 358 30.33 -10.02 -4.76
N GLU A 359 29.15 -10.28 -4.19
CA GLU A 359 29.01 -10.81 -2.83
C GLU A 359 29.80 -12.10 -2.67
N TRP A 360 29.52 -13.10 -3.50
CA TRP A 360 30.13 -14.42 -3.40
C TRP A 360 31.64 -14.42 -3.62
N LEU A 361 32.17 -13.42 -4.34
CA LEU A 361 33.62 -13.31 -4.60
C LEU A 361 34.36 -12.57 -3.48
N THR A 362 33.72 -11.58 -2.86
CA THR A 362 34.39 -10.64 -1.94
C THR A 362 33.97 -10.80 -0.49
N ASP A 363 32.89 -11.55 -0.23
CA ASP A 363 32.19 -11.68 1.05
C ASP A 363 31.94 -10.33 1.75
N SER A 364 31.87 -9.24 0.96
CA SER A 364 31.82 -7.87 1.47
C SER A 364 30.52 -7.19 1.06
N LEU A 365 29.53 -7.22 1.96
CA LEU A 365 28.26 -6.50 1.76
C LEU A 365 28.45 -4.99 1.62
N VAL A 366 29.49 -4.41 2.22
CA VAL A 366 29.82 -2.97 2.08
C VAL A 366 30.19 -2.63 0.64
N LEU A 367 30.97 -3.48 -0.03
CA LEU A 367 31.34 -3.26 -1.42
C LEU A 367 30.11 -3.29 -2.33
N ILE A 368 29.20 -4.24 -2.12
CA ILE A 368 27.94 -4.35 -2.87
C ILE A 368 27.08 -3.12 -2.66
N TRP A 369 26.99 -2.63 -1.42
CA TRP A 369 26.26 -1.40 -1.13
C TRP A 369 26.85 -0.19 -1.87
N LEU A 370 28.18 -0.06 -1.93
CA LEU A 370 28.84 1.00 -2.72
C LEU A 370 28.56 0.87 -4.23
N ILE A 371 28.60 -0.35 -4.77
CA ILE A 371 28.24 -0.63 -6.17
C ILE A 371 26.78 -0.25 -6.42
N GLN A 372 25.87 -0.61 -5.51
CA GLN A 372 24.46 -0.27 -5.60
C GLN A 372 24.24 1.25 -5.60
N LEU A 373 24.95 2.01 -4.76
CA LEU A 373 24.89 3.47 -4.80
C LEU A 373 25.33 4.01 -6.18
N GLY A 374 26.39 3.46 -6.77
CA GLY A 374 26.82 3.79 -8.14
C GLY A 374 25.73 3.49 -9.18
N ILE A 375 25.07 2.34 -9.09
CA ILE A 375 23.96 1.95 -9.98
C ILE A 375 22.76 2.90 -9.79
N THR A 376 22.45 3.32 -8.57
CA THR A 376 21.36 4.28 -8.32
C THR A 376 21.66 5.64 -8.98
N LEU A 377 22.89 6.15 -8.85
CA LEU A 377 23.32 7.40 -9.47
C LEU A 377 23.29 7.29 -11.00
N LEU A 378 23.75 6.17 -11.56
CA LEU A 378 23.69 5.90 -12.99
C LEU A 378 22.24 5.85 -13.50
N SER A 379 21.31 5.26 -12.74
CA SER A 379 19.89 5.23 -13.10
C SER A 379 19.26 6.63 -13.16
N MET A 380 19.63 7.52 -12.23
CA MET A 380 19.20 8.92 -12.23
C MET A 380 19.82 9.70 -13.39
N ARG A 381 21.11 9.46 -13.70
CA ARG A 381 21.80 10.09 -14.85
C ARG A 381 21.20 9.66 -16.18
N SER A 382 20.88 8.38 -16.33
CA SER A 382 20.27 7.79 -17.54
C SER A 382 18.79 8.17 -17.72
N ARG A 383 18.24 9.07 -16.89
CA ARG A 383 16.88 9.59 -16.99
C ARG A 383 15.82 8.49 -16.98
N MET A 384 16.07 7.41 -16.23
CA MET A 384 15.13 6.30 -16.12
C MET A 384 13.81 6.77 -15.52
N HIS A 385 12.74 6.00 -15.77
CA HIS A 385 11.42 6.30 -15.21
C HIS A 385 11.46 6.34 -13.68
N TRP A 386 10.72 7.27 -13.07
CA TRP A 386 10.74 7.55 -11.63
C TRP A 386 10.49 6.30 -10.77
N TRP A 387 9.66 5.36 -11.24
CA TRP A 387 9.39 4.08 -10.56
C TRP A 387 10.64 3.21 -10.42
N VAL A 388 11.50 3.17 -11.44
CA VAL A 388 12.75 2.39 -11.38
C VAL A 388 13.67 2.98 -10.31
N VAL A 389 13.75 4.31 -10.22
CA VAL A 389 14.56 4.99 -9.20
C VAL A 389 14.06 4.72 -7.79
N VAL A 390 12.75 4.60 -7.56
CA VAL A 390 12.20 4.18 -6.24
C VAL A 390 12.76 2.81 -5.85
N LEU A 391 12.70 1.84 -6.77
CA LEU A 391 13.19 0.49 -6.51
C LEU A 391 14.70 0.48 -6.25
N GLN A 392 15.48 1.27 -6.99
CA GLN A 392 16.92 1.41 -6.76
C GLN A 392 17.24 1.96 -5.37
N LEU A 393 16.50 2.99 -4.92
CA LEU A 393 16.65 3.57 -3.58
C LEU A 393 16.27 2.57 -2.48
N LEU A 394 15.22 1.77 -2.68
CA LEU A 394 14.82 0.73 -1.74
C LEU A 394 15.87 -0.38 -1.63
N ILE A 395 16.43 -0.85 -2.76
CA ILE A 395 17.50 -1.85 -2.75
C ILE A 395 18.75 -1.30 -2.07
N ALA A 396 19.15 -0.06 -2.36
CA ALA A 396 20.28 0.60 -1.70
C ALA A 396 20.07 0.71 -0.18
N HIS A 397 18.83 0.97 0.23
CA HIS A 397 18.46 1.05 1.64
C HIS A 397 18.54 -0.30 2.36
N VAL A 398 17.96 -1.36 1.78
CA VAL A 398 18.04 -2.72 2.35
C VAL A 398 19.48 -3.21 2.43
N LEU A 399 20.28 -2.99 1.37
CA LEU A 399 21.70 -3.35 1.37
C LEU A 399 22.52 -2.54 2.39
N ALA A 400 22.16 -1.28 2.67
CA ALA A 400 22.79 -0.51 3.73
C ALA A 400 22.62 -1.24 5.08
N ILE A 401 21.37 -1.59 5.41
CA ILE A 401 21.05 -2.29 6.67
C ILE A 401 21.81 -3.62 6.74
N ALA A 402 21.79 -4.42 5.67
CA ALA A 402 22.49 -5.70 5.62
C ALA A 402 24.02 -5.53 5.78
N ALA A 403 24.62 -4.54 5.11
CA ALA A 403 26.06 -4.29 5.16
C ALA A 403 26.54 -3.88 6.55
N PHE A 404 25.80 -3.00 7.24
CA PHE A 404 26.13 -2.64 8.62
C PHE A 404 25.83 -3.78 9.60
N TYR A 405 24.75 -4.53 9.39
CA TYR A 405 24.42 -5.71 10.19
C TYR A 405 25.53 -6.77 10.15
N SER A 406 26.11 -7.07 8.99
CA SER A 406 27.19 -8.07 8.90
C SER A 406 28.47 -7.72 9.67
N LYS A 407 28.69 -6.43 9.97
CA LYS A 407 29.88 -5.97 10.72
C LYS A 407 29.67 -5.92 12.23
N ILE A 408 28.42 -5.99 12.68
CA ILE A 408 28.03 -5.73 14.06
C ILE A 408 27.36 -7.00 14.62
N GLN A 409 27.42 -7.23 15.93
CA GLN A 409 26.85 -8.43 16.56
C GLN A 409 25.35 -8.61 16.23
N HIS A 410 24.92 -9.88 16.15
CA HIS A 410 23.63 -10.29 15.58
C HIS A 410 22.38 -9.75 16.32
N ASP A 411 22.53 -9.26 17.56
CA ASP A 411 21.41 -8.75 18.36
C ASP A 411 21.08 -7.26 18.12
N GLN A 412 21.80 -6.57 17.23
CA GLN A 412 21.65 -5.12 17.01
C GLN A 412 20.89 -4.70 15.74
N LEU A 413 20.17 -5.61 15.08
CA LEU A 413 19.51 -5.30 13.80
C LEU A 413 18.57 -4.08 13.88
N LEU A 414 17.77 -3.97 14.95
CA LEU A 414 16.86 -2.84 15.14
C LEU A 414 17.63 -1.51 15.25
N LEU A 415 18.69 -1.48 16.06
CA LEU A 415 19.50 -0.29 16.31
C LEU A 415 20.15 0.22 15.01
N ILE A 416 20.73 -0.69 14.24
CA ILE A 416 21.39 -0.39 12.96
C ILE A 416 20.38 0.14 11.96
N ALA A 417 19.26 -0.57 11.79
CA ALA A 417 18.22 -0.17 10.84
C ALA A 417 17.65 1.21 11.18
N MET A 418 17.35 1.46 12.46
CA MET A 418 16.84 2.76 12.91
C MET A 418 17.85 3.89 12.75
N SER A 419 19.13 3.64 13.04
CA SER A 419 20.21 4.61 12.82
C SER A 419 20.27 5.03 11.35
N ILE A 420 20.28 4.05 10.44
CA ILE A 420 20.32 4.30 8.99
C ILE A 420 19.07 5.05 8.53
N ASN A 421 17.88 4.66 9.01
CA ASN A 421 16.62 5.33 8.71
C ASN A 421 16.66 6.81 9.08
N TYR A 422 17.05 7.13 10.32
CA TYR A 422 17.13 8.51 10.78
C TYR A 422 18.19 9.33 10.05
N LEU A 423 19.37 8.77 9.80
CA LEU A 423 20.42 9.44 9.02
C LEU A 423 19.91 9.80 7.61
N ILE A 424 19.22 8.87 6.94
CA ILE A 424 18.62 9.13 5.63
C ILE A 424 17.55 10.22 5.72
N LEU A 425 16.66 10.17 6.71
CA LEU A 425 15.60 11.18 6.89
C LEU A 425 16.18 12.58 7.19
N ILE A 426 17.30 12.67 7.91
CA ILE A 426 18.04 13.93 8.13
C ILE A 426 18.62 14.45 6.81
N VAL A 427 19.28 13.59 6.02
CA VAL A 427 19.84 13.98 4.71
C VAL A 427 18.74 14.43 3.74
N ILE A 428 17.60 13.73 3.71
CA ILE A 428 16.46 14.12 2.88
C ILE A 428 15.90 15.50 3.32
N LEU A 429 15.83 15.77 4.63
CA LEU A 429 15.40 17.06 5.15
C LEU A 429 16.35 18.20 4.73
N ILE A 430 17.66 18.02 4.90
CA ILE A 430 18.65 19.05 4.56
C ILE A 430 18.67 19.32 3.05
N SER A 431 18.53 18.27 2.23
CA SER A 431 18.54 18.37 0.76
C SER A 431 17.21 18.78 0.14
N THR A 432 16.23 19.22 0.93
CA THR A 432 14.84 19.43 0.48
C THR A 432 14.68 20.39 -0.69
N SER A 433 15.44 21.49 -0.72
CA SER A 433 15.41 22.43 -1.84
C SER A 433 15.77 21.77 -3.18
N HIS A 434 16.77 20.90 -3.19
CA HIS A 434 17.31 20.31 -4.41
C HIS A 434 16.43 19.19 -4.96
N TRP A 435 15.95 18.31 -4.09
CA TRP A 435 15.25 17.12 -4.56
C TRP A 435 13.80 17.38 -4.96
N LEU A 436 13.16 18.42 -4.42
CA LEU A 436 11.80 18.79 -4.79
C LEU A 436 11.69 19.36 -6.19
N GLU A 437 12.70 20.09 -6.65
CA GLU A 437 12.81 20.59 -8.02
C GLU A 437 13.22 19.49 -9.01
N SER A 438 13.77 18.38 -8.50
CA SER A 438 14.20 17.27 -9.33
C SER A 438 13.02 16.52 -9.97
N ARG A 439 13.28 15.90 -11.13
CA ARG A 439 12.34 14.97 -11.79
C ARG A 439 11.99 13.74 -10.92
N TYR A 440 12.80 13.46 -9.91
CA TYR A 440 12.67 12.30 -9.02
C TYR A 440 12.04 12.64 -7.67
N SER A 441 11.42 13.83 -7.55
CA SER A 441 10.69 14.27 -6.36
C SER A 441 9.69 13.21 -5.84
N LYS A 442 8.90 12.62 -6.75
CA LYS A 442 7.97 11.52 -6.42
C LYS A 442 8.69 10.28 -5.89
N SER A 443 9.87 9.98 -6.42
CA SER A 443 10.62 8.79 -6.03
C SER A 443 11.11 8.91 -4.58
N ILE A 444 11.61 10.09 -4.21
CA ILE A 444 12.12 10.37 -2.87
C ILE A 444 10.97 10.43 -1.86
N GLN A 445 9.81 10.99 -2.24
CA GLN A 445 8.60 10.97 -1.40
C GLN A 445 8.11 9.55 -1.08
N LEU A 446 8.06 8.68 -2.10
CA LEU A 446 7.68 7.28 -1.89
C LEU A 446 8.73 6.54 -1.07
N TRP A 447 10.02 6.83 -1.28
CA TRP A 447 11.09 6.25 -0.48
C TRP A 447 10.99 6.65 1.00
N MET A 448 10.70 7.91 1.32
CA MET A 448 10.42 8.37 2.69
C MET A 448 9.25 7.60 3.32
N ILE A 449 8.14 7.42 2.59
CA ILE A 449 6.98 6.67 3.08
C ILE A 449 7.36 5.22 3.38
N CYS A 450 8.14 4.57 2.51
CA CYS A 450 8.62 3.21 2.72
C CYS A 450 9.55 3.10 3.94
N ILE A 451 10.46 4.06 4.15
CA ILE A 451 11.33 4.11 5.34
C ILE A 451 10.49 4.21 6.61
N LEU A 452 9.55 5.15 6.67
CA LEU A 452 8.68 5.33 7.83
C LEU A 452 7.77 4.11 8.08
N ALA A 453 7.36 3.40 7.03
CA ALA A 453 6.63 2.14 7.17
C ALA A 453 7.53 1.01 7.71
N ALA A 454 8.76 0.92 7.21
CA ALA A 454 9.74 -0.07 7.68
C ALA A 454 10.09 0.15 9.16
N MET A 455 10.23 1.41 9.60
CA MET A 455 10.44 1.75 11.01
C MET A 455 9.31 1.23 11.90
N ALA A 456 8.04 1.44 11.50
CA ALA A 456 6.90 0.89 12.25
C ALA A 456 6.92 -0.64 12.33
N ILE A 457 7.21 -1.32 11.21
CA ILE A 457 7.30 -2.78 11.17
C ILE A 457 8.43 -3.29 12.09
N LEU A 458 9.62 -2.70 12.01
CA LEU A 458 10.74 -3.08 12.85
C LEU A 458 10.42 -2.90 14.35
N GLN A 459 9.82 -1.79 14.76
CA GLN A 459 9.41 -1.58 16.16
C GLN A 459 8.39 -2.64 16.62
N THR A 460 7.46 -3.06 15.76
CA THR A 460 6.52 -4.16 16.10
C THR A 460 7.21 -5.50 16.28
N LEU A 461 8.13 -5.84 15.39
CA LEU A 461 8.79 -7.14 15.41
C LEU A 461 9.67 -7.32 16.65
N PHE A 462 10.37 -6.24 17.05
CA PHE A 462 11.30 -6.27 18.19
C PHE A 462 10.66 -5.86 19.52
N LYS A 463 9.36 -5.49 19.55
CA LYS A 463 8.60 -5.05 20.73
C LYS A 463 9.27 -3.93 21.55
N GLN A 464 10.20 -3.19 20.94
CA GLN A 464 10.97 -2.17 21.62
C GLN A 464 10.49 -0.80 21.18
N VAL A 465 9.82 -0.15 22.11
CA VAL A 465 9.15 1.14 21.90
C VAL A 465 9.65 2.19 22.90
N VAL A 466 10.05 1.75 24.09
CA VAL A 466 10.66 2.59 25.12
C VAL A 466 11.98 1.94 25.52
N VAL A 467 13.02 2.76 25.64
CA VAL A 467 14.35 2.33 26.08
C VAL A 467 14.32 2.09 27.59
N HIS A 468 14.62 0.87 28.02
CA HIS A 468 14.63 0.53 29.45
C HIS A 468 16.07 0.61 29.98
N PRO A 469 16.31 1.11 31.21
CA PRO A 469 17.65 1.15 31.81
C PRO A 469 18.32 -0.22 31.95
N ALA A 470 17.54 -1.30 31.89
CA ALA A 470 18.02 -2.69 31.92
C ALA A 470 18.40 -3.24 30.54
N ASP A 471 18.25 -2.45 29.46
CA ASP A 471 18.65 -2.86 28.12
C ASP A 471 20.19 -2.95 28.04
N HIS A 472 20.71 -4.08 27.54
CA HIS A 472 22.16 -4.31 27.41
C HIS A 472 22.87 -3.22 26.58
N HIS A 473 22.15 -2.56 25.68
CA HIS A 473 22.62 -1.46 24.83
C HIS A 473 21.90 -0.13 25.12
N TYR A 474 21.74 0.21 26.41
CA TYR A 474 21.01 1.40 26.85
C TYR A 474 21.47 2.72 26.18
N LEU A 475 22.79 2.98 26.14
CA LEU A 475 23.33 4.23 25.56
C LEU A 475 23.09 4.33 24.05
N GLU A 476 23.22 3.21 23.34
CA GLU A 476 23.00 3.16 21.89
C GLU A 476 21.51 3.34 21.59
N ASN A 477 20.63 2.70 22.35
CA ASN A 477 19.19 2.89 22.24
C ASN A 477 18.79 4.34 22.54
N LEU A 478 19.39 4.98 23.55
CA LEU A 478 19.16 6.40 23.80
C LEU A 478 19.55 7.28 22.61
N MET A 479 20.71 6.99 22.00
CA MET A 479 21.20 7.72 20.85
C MET A 479 20.22 7.61 19.66
N VAL A 480 19.71 6.41 19.40
CA VAL A 480 18.88 6.14 18.23
C VAL A 480 17.45 6.62 18.40
N PHE A 481 16.82 6.36 19.55
CA PHE A 481 15.41 6.70 19.77
C PHE A 481 15.17 8.13 20.26
N TYR A 482 16.19 8.82 20.78
CA TYR A 482 16.05 10.19 21.27
C TYR A 482 17.02 11.18 20.61
N ALA A 483 18.31 10.86 20.52
CA ALA A 483 19.29 11.83 20.02
C ALA A 483 19.16 12.07 18.50
N LEU A 484 19.04 11.02 17.67
CA LEU A 484 18.87 11.16 16.22
C LEU A 484 17.56 11.91 15.85
N PRO A 485 16.39 11.60 16.45
CA PRO A 485 15.19 12.42 16.33
C PRO A 485 15.39 13.88 16.75
N ALA A 486 16.10 14.12 17.86
CA ALA A 486 16.39 15.48 18.31
C ALA A 486 17.29 16.23 17.32
N ILE A 487 18.27 15.56 16.71
CA ILE A 487 19.11 16.13 15.65
C ILE A 487 18.27 16.47 14.41
N TRP A 488 17.34 15.60 14.02
CA TRP A 488 16.39 15.90 12.94
C TRP A 488 15.56 17.14 13.28
N LEU A 489 15.00 17.22 14.49
CA LEU A 489 14.17 18.33 14.94
C LEU A 489 14.97 19.64 15.00
N LEU A 490 16.19 19.60 15.50
CA LEU A 490 17.10 20.74 15.55
C LEU A 490 17.46 21.21 14.13
N SER A 491 17.74 20.28 13.22
CA SER A 491 17.98 20.59 11.80
C SER A 491 16.77 21.27 11.16
N PHE A 492 15.55 20.81 11.48
CA PHE A 492 14.30 21.42 11.02
C PHE A 492 14.13 22.86 11.53
N ILE A 493 14.43 23.11 12.82
CA ILE A 493 14.36 24.45 13.42
C ILE A 493 15.39 25.39 12.79
N LEU A 494 16.63 24.92 12.61
CA LEU A 494 17.71 25.73 12.02
C LEU A 494 17.42 26.11 10.57
N LEU A 495 16.93 25.16 9.76
CA LEU A 495 16.65 25.39 8.35
C LEU A 495 15.52 26.42 8.15
N TYR A 496 14.56 26.48 9.07
CA TYR A 496 13.41 27.38 9.01
C TYR A 496 13.40 28.47 10.09
N LYS A 497 14.57 28.82 10.66
CA LYS A 497 14.70 29.73 11.82
C LYS A 497 13.92 31.04 11.66
N GLN A 498 13.94 31.66 10.48
CA GLN A 498 13.24 32.93 10.21
C GLN A 498 11.72 32.82 10.36
N GLN A 499 11.13 31.65 10.14
CA GLN A 499 9.68 31.45 10.21
C GLN A 499 9.19 31.37 11.66
N PHE A 500 10.04 30.88 12.57
CA PHE A 500 9.74 30.75 14.01
C PHE A 500 9.66 32.08 14.77
N ASN A 501 9.88 33.23 14.10
CA ASN A 501 9.51 34.54 14.64
C ASN A 501 8.02 34.63 14.97
N ARG A 502 7.18 33.80 14.31
CA ARG A 502 5.76 33.64 14.67
C ARG A 502 5.65 32.66 15.83
N HIS A 503 5.43 33.18 17.05
CA HIS A 503 5.43 32.38 18.29
C HIS A 503 4.54 31.13 18.25
N PHE A 504 3.37 31.19 17.62
CA PHE A 504 2.46 30.04 17.54
C PHE A 504 3.05 28.83 16.76
N LEU A 505 4.03 29.03 15.88
CA LEU A 505 4.68 27.93 15.15
C LEU A 505 5.59 27.07 16.03
N TRP A 506 5.99 27.57 17.20
CA TRP A 506 6.76 26.78 18.19
C TRP A 506 5.98 25.57 18.72
N LEU A 507 4.65 25.54 18.58
CA LEU A 507 3.84 24.37 18.91
C LEU A 507 4.24 23.12 18.10
N VAL A 508 4.74 23.27 16.87
CA VAL A 508 5.15 22.14 16.03
C VAL A 508 6.42 21.46 16.60
N PRO A 509 7.52 22.20 16.91
CA PRO A 509 8.63 21.65 17.66
C PRO A 509 8.27 21.10 19.04
N VAL A 510 7.38 21.76 19.79
CA VAL A 510 6.94 21.27 21.11
C VAL A 510 6.24 19.91 20.98
N LEU A 511 5.36 19.75 19.99
CA LEU A 511 4.78 18.45 19.66
C LEU A 511 5.87 17.42 19.32
N GLY A 512 6.89 17.83 18.55
CA GLY A 512 8.05 17.01 18.25
C GLY A 512 8.79 16.52 19.50
N ILE A 513 9.07 17.41 20.47
CA ILE A 513 9.72 17.05 21.73
C ILE A 513 8.88 16.05 22.53
N VAL A 514 7.56 16.26 22.60
CA VAL A 514 6.65 15.32 23.27
C VAL A 514 6.67 13.96 22.56
N LEU A 515 6.64 13.93 21.23
CA LEU A 515 6.71 12.69 20.46
C LEU A 515 8.06 11.98 20.58
N ILE A 516 9.17 12.72 20.69
CA ILE A 516 10.49 12.17 20.99
C ILE A 516 10.46 11.50 22.37
N TRP A 517 9.93 12.20 23.39
CA TRP A 517 9.83 11.66 24.74
C TRP A 517 8.99 10.37 24.79
N LEU A 518 7.93 10.29 23.98
CA LEU A 518 7.09 9.11 23.83
C LEU A 518 7.68 8.01 22.93
N GLY A 519 8.78 8.26 22.20
CA GLY A 519 9.41 7.30 21.28
C GLY A 519 8.74 7.16 19.90
N TYR A 520 7.91 8.13 19.49
CA TYR A 520 7.11 8.08 18.25
C TYR A 520 7.27 9.31 17.37
N PHE A 521 8.51 9.80 17.26
CA PHE A 521 8.83 11.01 16.52
C PHE A 521 8.43 10.97 15.05
N GLU A 522 8.39 9.77 14.46
CA GLU A 522 8.01 9.49 13.07
C GLU A 522 6.63 10.05 12.72
N ILE A 523 5.72 10.13 13.70
CA ILE A 523 4.38 10.73 13.54
C ILE A 523 4.50 12.20 13.11
N LEU A 524 5.46 12.96 13.64
CA LEU A 524 5.69 14.35 13.23
C LEU A 524 6.08 14.44 11.76
N ILE A 525 6.99 13.55 11.32
CA ILE A 525 7.46 13.51 9.93
C ILE A 525 6.30 13.15 9.00
N ILE A 526 5.45 12.21 9.39
CA ILE A 526 4.25 11.83 8.64
C ILE A 526 3.26 13.00 8.55
N LEU A 527 3.03 13.73 9.65
CA LEU A 527 2.17 14.91 9.66
C LEU A 527 2.72 16.03 8.76
N LEU A 528 4.04 16.25 8.74
CA LEU A 528 4.70 17.21 7.85
C LEU A 528 4.53 16.82 6.38
N LEU A 529 4.78 15.55 6.04
CA LEU A 529 4.59 15.02 4.69
C LEU A 529 3.14 15.10 4.23
N MET A 530 2.19 14.80 5.12
CA MET A 530 0.76 14.94 4.87
C MET A 530 0.38 16.41 4.63
N ALA A 531 0.85 17.33 5.48
CA ALA A 531 0.60 18.76 5.33
C ALA A 531 1.12 19.29 3.98
N TRP A 532 2.33 18.89 3.59
CA TRP A 532 2.90 19.18 2.28
C TRP A 532 2.01 18.65 1.15
N ALA A 533 1.64 17.37 1.21
CA ALA A 533 0.85 16.73 0.15
C ALA A 533 -0.53 17.37 -0.03
N ILE A 534 -1.16 17.82 1.06
CA ILE A 534 -2.44 18.56 1.03
C ILE A 534 -2.28 19.91 0.32
N VAL A 535 -1.28 20.70 0.70
CA VAL A 535 -1.07 22.06 0.19
C VAL A 535 -0.70 22.03 -1.30
N TYR A 536 0.17 21.11 -1.70
CA TYR A 536 0.62 20.96 -3.10
C TYR A 536 -0.28 20.02 -3.92
N ARG A 537 -1.42 19.58 -3.38
CA ARG A 537 -2.45 18.76 -4.06
C ARG A 537 -1.92 17.44 -4.63
N HIS A 538 -0.96 16.80 -3.95
CA HIS A 538 -0.46 15.47 -4.30
C HIS A 538 -1.35 14.37 -3.69
N VAL A 539 -2.47 14.08 -4.36
CA VAL A 539 -3.53 13.15 -3.86
C VAL A 539 -3.00 11.78 -3.44
N TRP A 540 -2.09 11.18 -4.23
CA TRP A 540 -1.55 9.84 -3.93
C TRP A 540 -0.67 9.83 -2.68
N ILE A 541 0.18 10.84 -2.52
CA ILE A 541 1.09 10.96 -1.37
C ILE A 541 0.29 11.29 -0.12
N GLN A 542 -0.73 12.14 -0.25
CA GLN A 542 -1.67 12.43 0.82
C GLN A 542 -2.37 11.14 1.30
N ALA A 543 -2.92 10.34 0.39
CA ALA A 543 -3.59 9.09 0.73
C ALA A 543 -2.63 8.11 1.43
N LEU A 544 -1.42 7.93 0.90
CA LEU A 544 -0.40 7.06 1.50
C LEU A 544 0.05 7.55 2.88
N SER A 545 0.21 8.87 3.07
CA SER A 545 0.60 9.44 4.36
C SER A 545 -0.49 9.27 5.42
N ILE A 546 -1.76 9.39 5.03
CA ILE A 546 -2.90 9.11 5.93
C ILE A 546 -2.94 7.63 6.31
N LEU A 547 -2.79 6.72 5.34
CA LEU A 547 -2.74 5.28 5.62
C LEU A 547 -1.57 4.93 6.54
N LEU A 548 -0.40 5.52 6.30
CA LEU A 548 0.77 5.34 7.15
C LEU A 548 0.55 5.89 8.56
N LEU A 549 -0.09 7.06 8.72
CA LEU A 549 -0.46 7.60 10.03
C LEU A 549 -1.39 6.65 10.78
N VAL A 550 -2.41 6.11 10.10
CA VAL A 550 -3.33 5.12 10.68
C VAL A 550 -2.58 3.87 11.11
N PHE A 551 -1.66 3.38 10.28
CA PHE A 551 -0.83 2.21 10.60
C PHE A 551 0.06 2.45 11.83
N TRP A 552 0.71 3.63 11.92
CA TRP A 552 1.48 4.02 13.10
C TRP A 552 0.60 4.03 14.35
N LEU A 553 -0.53 4.75 14.33
CA LEU A 553 -1.46 4.80 15.48
C LEU A 553 -1.96 3.41 15.90
N TRP A 554 -2.25 2.53 14.93
CA TRP A 554 -2.61 1.14 15.18
C TRP A 554 -1.48 0.36 15.85
N MET A 555 -0.24 0.54 15.37
CA MET A 555 0.95 -0.06 15.96
C MET A 555 1.16 0.37 17.41
N LEU A 556 1.06 1.68 17.70
CA LEU A 556 1.17 2.21 19.07
C LEU A 556 0.21 1.49 20.01
N TYR A 557 -1.05 1.37 19.58
CA TYR A 557 -2.09 0.75 20.37
C TYR A 557 -1.72 -0.69 20.79
N TYR A 558 -1.14 -1.48 19.91
CA TYR A 558 -0.75 -2.86 20.25
C TYR A 558 0.51 -2.93 21.10
N ASN A 559 1.49 -2.05 20.86
CA ASN A 559 2.79 -2.12 21.53
C ASN A 559 2.83 -1.44 22.91
N LEU A 560 1.86 -0.59 23.26
CA LEU A 560 1.92 0.21 24.49
C LEU A 560 1.98 -0.60 25.80
N GLY A 561 1.71 -1.92 25.82
CA GLY A 561 1.74 -2.73 27.06
C GLY A 561 0.76 -2.29 28.17
N LEU A 562 0.02 -1.20 27.97
CA LEU A 562 -0.93 -0.61 28.91
C LEU A 562 -2.25 -1.39 28.96
N SER A 563 -2.99 -1.23 30.06
CA SER A 563 -4.36 -1.74 30.14
C SER A 563 -5.25 -1.05 29.09
N PHE A 564 -6.33 -1.72 28.68
CA PHE A 564 -7.24 -1.17 27.68
C PHE A 564 -7.82 0.20 28.07
N LEU A 565 -8.08 0.44 29.36
CA LEU A 565 -8.57 1.73 29.86
C LEU A 565 -7.55 2.85 29.62
N PHE A 566 -6.28 2.60 29.97
CA PHE A 566 -5.21 3.58 29.75
C PHE A 566 -4.96 3.83 28.26
N LYS A 567 -5.06 2.79 27.40
CA LYS A 567 -4.97 2.95 25.94
C LYS A 567 -6.12 3.81 25.39
N SER A 568 -7.35 3.59 25.86
CA SER A 568 -8.48 4.42 25.46
C SER A 568 -8.29 5.87 25.90
N LEU A 569 -7.91 6.09 27.17
CA LEU A 569 -7.72 7.43 27.72
C LEU A 569 -6.56 8.19 27.05
N SER A 570 -5.47 7.50 26.70
CA SER A 570 -4.35 8.11 25.97
C SER A 570 -4.75 8.52 24.55
N ILE A 571 -5.53 7.70 23.83
CA ILE A 571 -6.07 8.03 22.50
C ILE A 571 -7.02 9.23 22.61
N PHE A 572 -7.88 9.26 23.64
CA PHE A 572 -8.80 10.37 23.90
C PHE A 572 -8.05 11.68 24.16
N ALA A 573 -7.07 11.66 25.07
CA ALA A 573 -6.23 12.82 25.39
C ALA A 573 -5.45 13.32 24.16
N SER A 574 -4.91 12.40 23.35
CA SER A 574 -4.24 12.74 22.09
C SER A 574 -5.18 13.44 21.11
N GLY A 575 -6.43 12.97 21.01
CA GLY A 575 -7.45 13.62 20.19
C GLY A 575 -7.77 15.04 20.64
N LEU A 576 -7.91 15.29 21.94
CA LEU A 576 -8.09 16.63 22.51
C LEU A 576 -6.88 17.54 22.24
N LEU A 577 -5.67 17.01 22.37
CA LEU A 577 -4.43 17.77 22.15
C LEU A 577 -4.30 18.19 20.68
N VAL A 578 -4.62 17.30 19.73
CA VAL A 578 -4.63 17.63 18.29
C VAL A 578 -5.69 18.70 17.97
N LEU A 579 -6.86 18.66 18.62
CA LEU A 579 -7.88 19.69 18.47
C LEU A 579 -7.42 21.06 19.00
N LEU A 580 -6.77 21.06 20.16
CA LEU A 580 -6.21 22.26 20.76
C LEU A 580 -5.10 22.85 19.87
N LEU A 581 -4.22 22.02 19.34
CA LEU A 581 -3.20 22.41 18.37
C LEU A 581 -3.84 23.07 17.13
N ALA A 582 -4.84 22.42 16.54
CA ALA A 582 -5.54 22.95 15.37
C ALA A 582 -6.26 24.27 15.66
N TYR A 583 -6.81 24.44 16.86
CA TYR A 583 -7.46 25.67 17.30
C TYR A 583 -6.45 26.84 17.42
N ILE A 584 -5.30 26.62 18.06
CA ILE A 584 -4.28 27.68 18.22
C ILE A 584 -3.67 28.08 16.87
N LEU A 585 -3.38 27.10 16.00
CA LEU A 585 -2.85 27.37 14.65
C LEU A 585 -3.81 28.15 13.74
N ASN A 586 -5.12 28.14 14.04
CA ASN A 586 -6.14 28.83 13.28
C ASN A 586 -6.33 30.31 13.69
N ARG A 587 -5.92 30.72 14.91
CA ARG A 587 -6.09 32.08 15.44
C ARG A 587 -5.61 33.22 14.52
N PRO A 588 -4.39 33.20 13.96
CA PRO A 588 -3.90 34.31 13.13
C PRO A 588 -4.70 34.48 11.81
N MET A 589 -5.41 33.45 11.34
CA MET A 589 -6.31 33.59 10.18
C MET A 589 -7.67 34.21 10.53
N LEU A 590 -8.10 34.09 11.78
CA LEU A 590 -9.34 34.70 12.26
C LEU A 590 -9.15 36.20 12.50
N GLU A 591 -8.04 36.59 13.13
CA GLU A 591 -7.69 37.99 13.39
C GLU A 591 -7.46 38.79 12.09
N GLY A 592 -6.86 38.19 11.06
CA GLY A 592 -6.68 38.84 9.75
C GLY A 592 -7.96 39.01 8.92
N ARG A 593 -9.05 38.30 9.25
CA ARG A 593 -10.36 38.46 8.59
C ARG A 593 -11.24 39.52 9.23
N GLU A 594 -10.96 39.89 10.48
CA GLU A 594 -11.67 40.96 11.19
C GLU A 594 -11.12 42.36 10.85
N GLY A 595 -9.97 42.44 10.15
CA GLY A 595 -9.30 43.68 9.76
C GLY A 595 -9.54 44.19 8.33
N GLU A 596 -10.35 43.53 7.50
CA GLU A 596 -10.82 44.10 6.22
C GLU A 596 -12.13 44.87 6.47
N PRO A 597 -12.16 46.21 6.40
CA PRO A 597 -13.42 46.94 6.41
C PRO A 597 -14.22 46.56 5.16
N ARG A 598 -15.49 46.20 5.38
CA ARG A 598 -16.49 45.93 4.35
C ARG A 598 -16.76 47.14 3.46
#